data_AF-A0A150WGH0-F1
#
_entry.id   AF-A0A150WGH0-F1
#
_cell.length_a   1.000
_cell.length_b   1.000
_cell.length_c   1.000
_cell.angle_alpha   90.00
_cell.angle_beta   90.00
_cell.angle_gamma   90.00
#
_symmetry.space_group_name_H-M   'P 1'
#
loop_
_entity.id
_entity.type
_entity.pdbx_description
1 polymer ?
#
loop_
_entity_poly.entity_id
_entity_poly.type
_entity_poly.pdbx_seq_one_letter_code
_entity_poly.pdbx_strand_id
1 'polypeptide(L)'
;MRTHLLLLLGSLLFSVAASAAPKRICTMTLNSENEREVLKSLYAGSDVEVTELVPTNKDPHWLQKACQSGIECDVLLVSGHFGGVFFGEGVSTTLDLKEIEKLSCENTCAGILNKPKDVFLMGCNTLATKVPDKRSIEEYVEVLIKNGFPRDLAERVAFSRYSDYGMSISQIFSSAFPQAERLHGFSSTGPMGSVAGPMMRKALKDISKDTFFSKGPNTQKLKDVFAGTSYRIVNPKTEMDPNYRTLACKTYSQETAHNKEAIEFISRKTNLKKYYEPLLEASQNPSFLEQLQNTVQPSPEITKNFENFFAQISSAKSLPLKMKFQFLELQTKLGWMPEMVKQEQQEKLIRQRLANGLNFIITDQLCTMKDHLKNTELKGDWIKLDKVGIPFMPRVAQCFGSYDTRMEDLLKAMTTMDDPSWRREAVRALARRLTQLEVQDLLIASSSWSVRDRQDVLYTLNQKQQDPLPPMAQHCMLKAKHQDTADSRDGYRWGCYKDFEHLIDTPAKCHQVAEQFETNSVSGIDWNCLTRFNSKIHLGACLASADRNQDPENSDDIRWYCWSKLQNQNQLSRSECLALASSMRIQGNRFKANWNCMNRL
;
A
#
# COMPACT_ATOMS: atom_id res chain seq x y z
N MET A 1 32.07 -20.85 -77.98
CA MET A 1 32.15 -19.42 -78.36
C MET A 1 31.29 -18.61 -77.41
N ARG A 2 31.81 -17.45 -77.01
CA ARG A 2 31.33 -16.53 -75.97
C ARG A 2 29.90 -16.03 -76.17
N THR A 3 29.18 -15.80 -75.07
CA THR A 3 28.30 -14.62 -74.95
C THR A 3 28.10 -14.29 -73.46
N HIS A 4 28.64 -13.14 -73.06
CA HIS A 4 28.47 -12.53 -71.74
C HIS A 4 27.09 -11.87 -71.65
N LEU A 5 26.32 -12.15 -70.60
CA LEU A 5 25.14 -11.37 -70.24
C LEU A 5 25.47 -10.58 -68.97
N LEU A 6 25.72 -9.28 -69.14
CA LEU A 6 25.76 -8.29 -68.07
C LEU A 6 24.34 -8.12 -67.51
N LEU A 7 24.14 -8.43 -66.22
CA LEU A 7 23.03 -7.87 -65.44
C LEU A 7 23.60 -6.81 -64.48
N LEU A 8 23.41 -5.54 -64.86
CA LEU A 8 23.52 -4.38 -63.99
C LEU A 8 22.23 -4.29 -63.16
N LEU A 9 22.23 -4.85 -61.94
CA LEU A 9 21.21 -4.54 -60.95
C LEU A 9 21.65 -3.29 -60.19
N GLY A 10 21.03 -2.15 -60.51
CA GLY A 10 21.23 -0.88 -59.82
C GLY A 10 20.59 -0.91 -58.43
N SER A 11 21.41 -1.03 -57.40
CA SER A 11 21.03 -0.83 -56.00
C SER A 11 20.79 0.67 -55.74
N LEU A 12 19.56 1.13 -55.95
CA LEU A 12 19.08 2.41 -55.44
C LEU A 12 19.05 2.36 -53.91
N LEU A 13 20.15 2.80 -53.30
CA LEU A 13 20.23 3.12 -51.88
C LEU A 13 19.33 4.33 -51.61
N PHE A 14 18.07 4.09 -51.28
CA PHE A 14 17.26 5.09 -50.59
C PHE A 14 17.85 5.27 -49.19
N SER A 15 18.74 6.26 -49.04
CA SER A 15 19.10 6.82 -47.74
C SER A 15 17.83 7.45 -47.16
N VAL A 16 17.04 6.65 -46.46
CA VAL A 16 16.03 7.15 -45.54
C VAL A 16 16.80 8.00 -44.54
N ALA A 17 16.68 9.32 -44.66
CA ALA A 17 17.20 10.24 -43.66
C ALA A 17 16.53 9.87 -42.34
N ALA A 18 17.23 9.10 -41.51
CA ALA A 18 16.78 8.74 -40.18
C ALA A 18 16.74 10.03 -39.37
N SER A 19 15.58 10.69 -39.36
CA SER A 19 15.31 11.79 -38.44
C SER A 19 15.54 11.24 -37.04
N ALA A 20 16.49 11.83 -36.32
CA ALA A 20 16.77 11.44 -34.95
C ALA A 20 15.46 11.52 -34.15
N ALA A 21 15.16 10.47 -33.37
CA ALA A 21 13.99 10.48 -32.51
C ALA A 21 14.04 11.70 -31.57
N PRO A 22 12.91 12.37 -31.31
CA PRO A 22 12.88 13.54 -30.46
C PRO A 22 13.37 13.18 -29.04
N LYS A 23 14.04 14.13 -28.40
CA LYS A 23 14.45 13.99 -26.99
C LYS A 23 13.21 13.99 -26.10
N ARG A 24 13.24 13.22 -25.01
CA ARG A 24 12.06 13.09 -24.14
C ARG A 24 12.36 13.38 -22.68
N ILE A 25 11.55 14.28 -22.11
CA ILE A 25 11.44 14.51 -20.67
C ILE A 25 10.17 13.80 -20.18
N CYS A 26 10.34 12.75 -19.39
CA CYS A 26 9.23 12.10 -18.74
C CYS A 26 8.99 12.72 -17.36
N THR A 27 7.72 12.82 -16.97
CA THR A 27 7.31 13.37 -15.67
C THR A 27 6.34 12.43 -14.98
N MET A 28 6.45 12.33 -13.65
CA MET A 28 5.53 11.63 -12.76
C MET A 28 5.07 12.63 -11.71
N THR A 29 3.93 13.29 -11.95
CA THR A 29 3.41 14.34 -11.04
C THR A 29 2.36 13.77 -10.10
N LEU A 30 2.79 13.45 -8.87
CA LEU A 30 1.94 12.82 -7.86
C LEU A 30 1.33 13.85 -6.88
N ASN A 31 1.85 15.07 -6.83
CA ASN A 31 1.33 16.13 -5.95
C ASN A 31 1.23 17.50 -6.62
N SER A 32 2.26 17.90 -7.37
CA SER A 32 2.38 19.23 -7.97
C SER A 32 2.87 19.14 -9.41
N GLU A 33 2.30 19.94 -10.29
CA GLU A 33 2.73 20.08 -11.68
C GLU A 33 3.74 21.20 -11.92
N ASN A 34 4.05 22.02 -10.90
CA ASN A 34 4.86 23.24 -11.06
C ASN A 34 6.22 22.99 -11.70
N GLU A 35 6.92 21.93 -11.31
CA GLU A 35 8.22 21.55 -11.87
C GLU A 35 8.10 21.05 -13.31
N ARG A 36 7.03 20.32 -13.64
CA ARG A 36 6.72 19.87 -15.00
C ARG A 36 6.48 21.06 -15.93
N GLU A 37 5.66 22.02 -15.50
CA GLU A 37 5.36 23.21 -16.30
C GLU A 37 6.59 24.08 -16.55
N VAL A 38 7.55 24.09 -15.61
CA VAL A 38 8.85 24.73 -15.83
C VAL A 38 9.62 24.02 -16.95
N LEU A 39 9.82 22.71 -16.87
CA LEU A 39 10.52 21.94 -17.90
C LEU A 39 9.84 22.07 -19.27
N LYS A 40 8.51 21.98 -19.31
CA LYS A 40 7.72 22.17 -20.52
C LYS A 40 7.93 23.55 -21.12
N SER A 41 7.84 24.61 -20.30
CA SER A 41 8.01 25.99 -20.80
C SER A 41 9.43 26.31 -21.28
N LEU A 42 10.46 25.64 -20.75
CA LEU A 42 11.85 25.89 -21.12
C LEU A 42 12.30 25.06 -22.33
N TYR A 43 11.80 23.83 -22.46
CA TYR A 43 12.41 22.86 -23.38
C TYR A 43 11.46 22.24 -24.39
N ALA A 44 10.14 22.22 -24.19
CA ALA A 44 9.23 21.60 -25.16
C ALA A 44 9.34 22.28 -26.54
N GLY A 45 9.24 21.50 -27.62
CA GLY A 45 9.32 21.99 -28.99
C GLY A 45 9.25 20.87 -30.02
N SER A 46 9.62 21.15 -31.26
CA SER A 46 9.61 20.15 -32.35
C SER A 46 10.61 19.00 -32.15
N ASP A 47 11.65 19.24 -31.34
CA ASP A 47 12.79 18.35 -31.08
C ASP A 47 12.77 17.72 -29.68
N VAL A 48 11.86 18.17 -28.81
CA VAL A 48 11.76 17.76 -27.41
C VAL A 48 10.30 17.56 -27.00
N GLU A 49 9.98 16.35 -26.56
CA GLU A 49 8.68 15.98 -26.02
C GLU A 49 8.71 15.99 -24.48
N VAL A 50 7.65 16.50 -23.85
CA VAL A 50 7.43 16.38 -22.41
C VAL A 50 6.19 15.52 -22.17
N THR A 51 6.39 14.34 -21.58
CA THR A 51 5.34 13.32 -21.40
C THR A 51 5.02 13.14 -19.92
N GLU A 52 3.75 13.29 -19.55
CA GLU A 52 3.25 12.91 -18.23
C GLU A 52 2.93 11.41 -18.22
N LEU A 53 3.51 10.69 -17.27
CA LEU A 53 3.32 9.25 -17.11
C LEU A 53 2.17 8.91 -16.16
N VAL A 54 1.85 9.81 -15.21
CA VAL A 54 0.73 9.60 -14.29
C VAL A 54 -0.57 10.02 -14.98
N PRO A 55 -1.54 9.10 -15.19
CA PRO A 55 -2.76 9.42 -15.90
C PRO A 55 -3.74 10.15 -14.99
N THR A 56 -4.57 11.00 -15.59
CA THR A 56 -5.59 11.80 -14.87
C THR A 56 -6.71 10.95 -14.25
N ASN A 57 -6.94 9.74 -14.80
CA ASN A 57 -7.94 8.79 -14.29
C ASN A 57 -7.50 8.06 -13.00
N LYS A 58 -6.27 8.28 -12.51
CA LYS A 58 -5.73 7.69 -11.28
C LYS A 58 -5.70 6.16 -11.27
N ASP A 59 -5.57 5.57 -12.45
CA ASP A 59 -5.44 4.12 -12.62
C ASP A 59 -4.36 3.55 -11.69
N PRO A 60 -4.68 2.58 -10.81
CA PRO A 60 -3.69 2.00 -9.89
C PRO A 60 -2.58 1.22 -10.60
N HIS A 61 -2.75 0.83 -11.86
CA HIS A 61 -1.76 0.12 -12.68
C HIS A 61 -0.98 1.04 -13.64
N TRP A 62 -1.03 2.35 -13.42
CA TRP A 62 -0.46 3.34 -14.33
C TRP A 62 1.02 3.10 -14.64
N LEU A 63 1.83 2.73 -13.64
CA LEU A 63 3.27 2.55 -13.84
C LEU A 63 3.55 1.35 -14.74
N GLN A 64 2.84 0.24 -14.51
CA GLN A 64 2.94 -0.95 -15.36
C GLN A 64 2.56 -0.61 -16.81
N LYS A 65 1.47 0.13 -17.02
CA LYS A 65 1.04 0.57 -18.36
C LYS A 65 2.06 1.50 -19.01
N ALA A 66 2.65 2.41 -18.23
CA ALA A 66 3.72 3.29 -18.71
C ALA A 66 4.95 2.48 -19.16
N CYS A 67 5.39 1.49 -18.38
CA CYS A 67 6.50 0.61 -18.77
C CYS A 67 6.18 -0.19 -20.05
N GLN A 68 4.95 -0.73 -20.15
CA GLN A 68 4.49 -1.51 -21.32
C GLN A 68 4.34 -0.68 -22.60
N SER A 69 4.19 0.64 -22.49
CA SER A 69 4.10 1.53 -23.65
C SER A 69 5.40 1.61 -24.46
N GLY A 70 6.52 1.13 -23.93
CA GLY A 70 7.83 1.20 -24.58
C GLY A 70 8.43 2.60 -24.61
N ILE A 71 7.90 3.53 -23.79
CA ILE A 71 8.41 4.90 -23.71
C ILE A 71 9.86 4.92 -23.20
N GLU A 72 10.70 5.68 -23.88
CA GLU A 72 12.08 5.95 -23.46
C GLU A 72 12.23 7.41 -23.03
N CYS A 73 12.87 7.63 -21.89
CA CYS A 73 13.06 8.92 -21.26
C CYS A 73 14.54 9.29 -21.23
N ASP A 74 14.92 10.45 -21.76
CA ASP A 74 16.29 10.99 -21.62
C ASP A 74 16.47 11.69 -20.25
N VAL A 75 15.40 12.30 -19.74
CA VAL A 75 15.34 12.95 -18.42
C VAL A 75 14.05 12.53 -17.73
N LEU A 76 14.12 12.26 -16.41
CA LEU A 76 12.96 11.92 -15.60
C LEU A 76 12.78 12.92 -14.46
N LEU A 77 11.55 13.38 -14.26
CA LEU A 77 11.13 14.17 -13.10
C LEU A 77 10.06 13.42 -12.33
N VAL A 78 10.27 13.21 -11.03
CA VAL A 78 9.26 12.68 -10.09
C VAL A 78 8.96 13.76 -9.07
N SER A 79 7.71 14.23 -9.01
CA SER A 79 7.29 15.30 -8.11
C SER A 79 6.19 14.81 -7.16
N GLY A 80 6.45 14.86 -5.86
CA GLY A 80 5.54 14.38 -4.84
C GLY A 80 6.10 14.52 -3.42
N HIS A 81 5.23 14.44 -2.41
CA HIS A 81 5.72 14.18 -1.07
C HIS A 81 6.39 12.80 -1.04
N PHE A 82 7.47 12.66 -0.28
CA PHE A 82 8.19 11.39 -0.20
C PHE A 82 8.51 11.01 1.24
N GLY A 83 8.20 9.74 1.55
CA GLY A 83 8.52 9.08 2.80
C GLY A 83 8.62 7.57 2.55
N GLY A 84 9.53 7.14 1.67
CA GLY A 84 9.62 5.75 1.20
C GLY A 84 8.65 5.39 0.08
N VAL A 85 7.56 6.14 -0.03
CA VAL A 85 6.60 6.13 -1.15
C VAL A 85 6.41 7.58 -1.59
N PHE A 86 6.30 7.85 -2.88
CA PHE A 86 5.83 9.14 -3.36
C PHE A 86 4.30 9.19 -3.36
N PHE A 87 3.73 10.31 -2.92
CA PHE A 87 2.29 10.52 -2.79
C PHE A 87 1.97 12.02 -2.89
N GLY A 88 0.68 12.34 -2.98
CA GLY A 88 0.18 13.71 -2.88
C GLY A 88 -0.99 13.83 -1.91
N GLU A 89 -1.27 15.04 -1.48
CA GLU A 89 -2.42 15.30 -0.59
C GLU A 89 -3.73 15.06 -1.34
N GLY A 90 -4.62 14.24 -0.77
CA GLY A 90 -5.96 14.03 -1.33
C GLY A 90 -6.02 13.22 -2.64
N VAL A 91 -4.89 12.67 -3.11
CA VAL A 91 -4.82 11.81 -4.30
C VAL A 91 -4.56 10.35 -3.92
N SER A 92 -5.02 9.45 -4.79
CA SER A 92 -4.87 7.99 -4.63
C SER A 92 -3.74 7.40 -5.44
N THR A 93 -2.99 8.21 -6.19
CA THR A 93 -1.85 7.74 -6.95
C THR A 93 -0.60 7.77 -6.08
N THR A 94 0.11 6.65 -6.02
CA THR A 94 1.35 6.49 -5.28
C THR A 94 2.42 5.86 -6.16
N LEU A 95 3.68 6.01 -5.77
CA LEU A 95 4.82 5.33 -6.38
C LEU A 95 5.76 4.82 -5.29
N ASP A 96 5.80 3.50 -5.07
CA ASP A 96 6.62 2.88 -4.04
C ASP A 96 8.08 2.77 -4.50
N LEU A 97 9.03 3.19 -3.67
CA LEU A 97 10.46 3.06 -3.96
C LEU A 97 10.86 1.61 -4.27
N LYS A 98 10.27 0.64 -3.58
CA LYS A 98 10.55 -0.79 -3.79
C LYS A 98 10.05 -1.27 -5.14
N GLU A 99 8.91 -0.75 -5.60
CA GLU A 99 8.39 -1.03 -6.93
C GLU A 99 9.33 -0.48 -8.00
N ILE A 100 9.83 0.75 -7.84
CA ILE A 100 10.83 1.33 -8.76
C ILE A 100 12.09 0.46 -8.80
N GLU A 101 12.63 0.07 -7.64
CA GLU A 101 13.84 -0.76 -7.57
C GLU A 101 13.61 -2.13 -8.22
N LYS A 102 12.48 -2.77 -7.93
CA LYS A 102 12.10 -4.05 -8.53
C LYS A 102 12.02 -3.97 -10.06
N LEU A 103 11.30 -3.00 -10.61
CA LEU A 103 11.16 -2.80 -12.06
C LEU A 103 12.50 -2.47 -12.74
N SER A 104 13.40 -1.78 -12.03
CA SER A 104 14.77 -1.54 -12.48
C SER A 104 15.60 -2.82 -12.54
N CYS A 105 15.46 -3.70 -11.54
CA CYS A 105 16.14 -4.98 -11.48
C CYS A 105 15.64 -5.99 -12.53
N GLU A 106 14.33 -6.07 -12.72
CA GLU A 106 13.69 -6.95 -13.71
C GLU A 106 13.86 -6.43 -15.15
N ASN A 107 14.33 -5.18 -15.30
CA ASN A 107 14.51 -4.50 -16.58
C ASN A 107 13.23 -4.41 -17.42
N THR A 108 12.05 -4.59 -16.80
CA THR A 108 10.72 -4.49 -17.43
C THR A 108 10.30 -3.04 -17.70
N CYS A 109 11.04 -2.07 -17.14
CA CYS A 109 10.80 -0.64 -17.30
C CYS A 109 12.06 0.13 -17.73
N ALA A 110 12.91 -0.51 -18.55
CA ALA A 110 14.24 0.01 -18.90
C ALA A 110 14.21 1.43 -19.50
N GLY A 111 13.23 1.72 -20.36
CA GLY A 111 13.06 3.02 -21.00
C GLY A 111 12.84 4.17 -20.01
N ILE A 112 12.24 3.89 -18.85
CA ILE A 112 11.94 4.90 -17.82
C ILE A 112 13.00 4.90 -16.71
N LEU A 113 13.58 3.75 -16.35
CA LEU A 113 14.44 3.63 -15.17
C LEU A 113 15.94 3.48 -15.48
N ASN A 114 16.29 3.01 -16.67
CA ASN A 114 17.68 2.74 -17.07
C ASN A 114 18.19 3.65 -18.20
N LYS A 115 17.31 4.35 -18.91
CA LYS A 115 17.71 5.32 -19.96
C LYS A 115 17.96 6.75 -19.48
N PRO A 116 17.26 7.31 -18.46
CA PRO A 116 17.46 8.70 -18.10
C PRO A 116 18.89 8.99 -17.66
N LYS A 117 19.45 10.09 -18.18
CA LYS A 117 20.75 10.61 -17.73
C LYS A 117 20.63 11.41 -16.43
N ASP A 118 19.57 12.21 -16.33
CA ASP A 118 19.26 13.04 -15.18
C ASP A 118 17.89 12.66 -14.60
N VAL A 119 17.83 12.44 -13.29
CA VAL A 119 16.61 12.13 -12.56
C VAL A 119 16.38 13.16 -11.46
N PHE A 120 15.27 13.90 -11.52
CA PHE A 120 14.86 14.88 -10.52
C PHE A 120 13.82 14.29 -9.58
N LEU A 121 14.23 13.98 -8.34
CA LEU A 121 13.40 13.41 -7.28
C LEU A 121 12.93 14.53 -6.34
N MET A 122 11.88 15.24 -6.76
CA MET A 122 11.34 16.42 -6.10
C MET A 122 10.40 16.02 -4.96
N GLY A 123 11.00 15.64 -3.83
CA GLY A 123 10.32 15.32 -2.57
C GLY A 123 11.28 15.37 -1.39
N CYS A 124 10.77 15.52 -0.17
CA CYS A 124 11.58 15.43 1.05
C CYS A 124 12.28 14.06 1.12
N ASN A 125 13.46 13.99 1.73
CA ASN A 125 14.19 12.74 1.99
C ASN A 125 14.55 11.85 0.77
N THR A 126 14.34 12.29 -0.48
CA THR A 126 14.60 11.48 -1.67
C THR A 126 16.06 11.09 -1.84
N LEU A 127 17.00 11.87 -1.30
CA LEU A 127 18.45 11.56 -1.25
C LEU A 127 18.98 11.54 0.18
N ALA A 128 18.12 11.14 1.12
CA ALA A 128 18.50 10.99 2.52
C ALA A 128 19.58 9.90 2.69
N THR A 129 20.60 10.24 3.48
CA THR A 129 21.60 9.27 3.98
C THR A 129 21.10 8.64 5.30
N LYS A 130 21.92 7.84 5.98
CA LYS A 130 21.61 7.37 7.35
C LYS A 130 21.86 8.44 8.42
N VAL A 131 22.44 9.60 8.05
CA VAL A 131 22.63 10.69 9.01
C VAL A 131 21.25 11.21 9.42
N PRO A 132 20.86 11.12 10.70
CA PRO A 132 19.55 11.59 11.14
C PRO A 132 19.47 13.10 10.96
N ASP A 133 18.27 13.60 10.71
CA ASP A 133 18.02 15.03 10.91
C ASP A 133 17.65 15.32 12.37
N LYS A 134 16.98 16.44 12.64
CA LYS A 134 16.65 16.87 14.01
C LYS A 134 15.58 16.03 14.70
N ARG A 135 14.93 15.09 13.99
CA ARG A 135 13.78 14.33 14.49
C ARG A 135 14.18 12.96 15.03
N SER A 136 13.42 12.47 16.01
CA SER A 136 13.44 11.06 16.43
C SER A 136 12.66 10.16 15.45
N ILE A 137 12.79 8.84 15.60
CA ILE A 137 11.99 7.86 14.84
C ILE A 137 10.51 8.09 15.09
N GLU A 138 10.11 8.24 16.35
CA GLU A 138 8.73 8.42 16.78
C GLU A 138 8.15 9.72 16.24
N GLU A 139 8.91 10.82 16.32
CA GLU A 139 8.49 12.11 15.74
C GLU A 139 8.26 12.00 14.23
N TYR A 140 9.13 11.27 13.52
CA TYR A 140 8.96 11.07 12.08
C TYR A 140 7.79 10.15 11.74
N VAL A 141 7.53 9.10 12.53
CA VAL A 141 6.34 8.24 12.38
C VAL A 141 5.06 9.08 12.48
N GLU A 142 4.95 9.96 13.46
CA GLU A 142 3.76 10.81 13.63
C GLU A 142 3.60 11.81 12.46
N VAL A 143 4.69 12.34 11.93
CA VAL A 143 4.65 13.17 10.70
C VAL A 143 4.09 12.37 9.52
N LEU A 144 4.55 11.13 9.30
CA LEU A 144 4.07 10.30 8.21
C LEU A 144 2.59 9.94 8.36
N ILE A 145 2.14 9.61 9.57
CA ILE A 145 0.75 9.25 9.83
C ILE A 145 -0.19 10.43 9.63
N LYS A 146 0.22 11.64 10.05
CA LYS A 146 -0.53 12.87 9.74
C LYS A 146 -0.68 13.10 8.23
N ASN A 147 0.31 12.66 7.45
CA ASN A 147 0.29 12.66 5.99
C ASN A 147 -0.47 11.47 5.37
N GLY A 148 -1.14 10.63 6.18
CA GLY A 148 -1.99 9.54 5.72
C GLY A 148 -1.31 8.17 5.63
N PHE A 149 -0.04 8.03 6.03
CA PHE A 149 0.61 6.73 6.02
C PHE A 149 -0.10 5.78 6.99
N PRO A 150 -0.37 4.53 6.58
CA PRO A 150 -0.60 3.45 7.52
C PRO A 150 0.55 3.36 8.53
N ARG A 151 0.25 3.11 9.81
CA ARG A 151 1.29 3.12 10.85
C ARG A 151 2.40 2.11 10.60
N ASP A 152 2.07 0.90 10.14
CA ASP A 152 3.09 -0.13 9.86
C ASP A 152 4.08 0.32 8.77
N LEU A 153 3.58 0.99 7.73
CA LEU A 153 4.43 1.58 6.71
C LEU A 153 5.24 2.76 7.26
N ALA A 154 4.63 3.65 8.04
CA ALA A 154 5.31 4.77 8.68
C ALA A 154 6.48 4.32 9.58
N GLU A 155 6.24 3.30 10.41
CA GLU A 155 7.25 2.69 11.29
C GLU A 155 8.39 2.06 10.47
N ARG A 156 8.07 1.31 9.41
CA ARG A 156 9.08 0.71 8.52
C ARG A 156 9.94 1.78 7.83
N VAL A 157 9.32 2.83 7.31
CA VAL A 157 10.01 3.94 6.66
C VAL A 157 10.90 4.69 7.65
N ALA A 158 10.39 5.00 8.84
CA ALA A 158 11.16 5.68 9.87
C ALA A 158 12.34 4.83 10.35
N PHE A 159 12.13 3.54 10.57
CA PHE A 159 13.20 2.59 10.89
C PHE A 159 14.25 2.53 9.78
N SER A 160 13.83 2.42 8.52
CA SER A 160 14.76 2.46 7.38
C SER A 160 15.53 3.79 7.30
N ARG A 161 14.90 4.92 7.60
CA ARG A 161 15.55 6.24 7.52
C ARG A 161 16.55 6.52 8.65
N TYR A 162 16.22 6.16 9.89
CA TYR A 162 16.93 6.65 11.08
C TYR A 162 17.70 5.56 11.83
N SER A 163 17.54 4.29 11.49
CA SER A 163 18.33 3.21 12.10
C SER A 163 19.62 2.94 11.30
N ASP A 164 20.56 2.24 11.96
CA ASP A 164 21.79 1.73 11.33
C ASP A 164 21.56 0.47 10.48
N TYR A 165 20.30 0.11 10.21
CA TYR A 165 19.91 -1.08 9.45
C TYR A 165 19.50 -0.70 8.03
N GLY A 166 19.81 -1.58 7.08
CA GLY A 166 19.47 -1.40 5.67
C GLY A 166 20.30 -0.33 4.96
N MET A 167 19.95 -0.10 3.70
CA MET A 167 20.55 0.95 2.89
C MET A 167 19.91 2.31 3.15
N SER A 168 20.65 3.39 2.91
CA SER A 168 20.01 4.72 2.90
C SER A 168 19.12 4.88 1.67
N ILE A 169 18.13 5.77 1.76
CA ILE A 169 17.23 6.06 0.64
C ILE A 169 18.00 6.51 -0.61
N SER A 170 19.03 7.34 -0.43
CA SER A 170 19.96 7.76 -1.50
C SER A 170 20.57 6.56 -2.25
N GLN A 171 20.98 5.53 -1.50
CA GLN A 171 21.58 4.33 -2.06
C GLN A 171 20.56 3.44 -2.77
N ILE A 172 19.32 3.35 -2.26
CA ILE A 172 18.23 2.60 -2.90
C ILE A 172 17.83 3.27 -4.22
N PHE A 173 17.67 4.60 -4.27
CA PHE A 173 17.45 5.29 -5.55
C PHE A 173 18.63 5.15 -6.50
N SER A 174 19.87 5.18 -5.99
CA SER A 174 21.07 4.93 -6.80
C SER A 174 21.09 3.50 -7.36
N SER A 175 20.58 2.53 -6.59
CA SER A 175 20.32 1.17 -7.06
C SER A 175 19.23 1.19 -8.14
N ALA A 176 18.10 1.86 -7.93
CA ALA A 176 16.97 1.90 -8.86
C ALA A 176 17.27 2.61 -10.20
N PHE A 177 18.19 3.59 -10.21
CA PHE A 177 18.59 4.34 -11.40
C PHE A 177 20.09 4.17 -11.69
N PRO A 178 20.56 2.94 -11.98
CA PRO A 178 21.99 2.61 -11.98
C PRO A 178 22.77 3.25 -13.14
N GLN A 179 22.09 3.63 -14.22
CA GLN A 179 22.69 4.22 -15.41
C GLN A 179 22.60 5.74 -15.47
N ALA A 180 21.84 6.38 -14.57
CA ALA A 180 21.77 7.82 -14.52
C ALA A 180 23.15 8.40 -14.15
N GLU A 181 23.48 9.55 -14.74
CA GLU A 181 24.68 10.30 -14.40
C GLU A 181 24.48 11.06 -13.09
N ARG A 182 23.26 11.57 -12.86
CA ARG A 182 22.91 12.44 -11.74
C ARG A 182 21.50 12.17 -11.23
N LEU A 183 21.38 12.03 -9.91
CA LEU A 183 20.12 12.16 -9.20
C LEU A 183 20.10 13.49 -8.46
N HIS A 184 19.04 14.25 -8.64
CA HIS A 184 18.79 15.51 -7.97
C HIS A 184 17.68 15.31 -6.95
N GLY A 185 17.84 15.79 -5.72
CA GLY A 185 16.83 15.58 -4.67
C GLY A 185 17.24 16.20 -3.36
N PHE A 186 16.67 15.71 -2.25
CA PHE A 186 16.79 16.35 -0.93
C PHE A 186 17.19 15.34 0.15
N SER A 187 18.17 15.69 0.99
CA SER A 187 18.65 14.82 2.08
C SER A 187 17.77 14.86 3.34
N SER A 188 16.93 15.89 3.49
CA SER A 188 15.93 16.03 4.55
C SER A 188 14.68 16.74 4.04
N THR A 189 14.62 18.08 4.10
CA THR A 189 13.44 18.86 3.68
C THR A 189 13.59 19.41 2.26
N GLY A 190 12.58 19.18 1.42
CA GLY A 190 12.42 19.81 0.11
C GLY A 190 11.35 20.91 0.14
N PRO A 191 11.45 21.95 -0.70
CA PRO A 191 10.44 23.00 -0.80
C PRO A 191 9.15 22.47 -1.46
N MET A 192 8.03 23.13 -1.19
CA MET A 192 6.77 22.88 -1.91
C MET A 192 6.93 23.21 -3.40
N GLY A 193 6.15 22.57 -4.27
CA GLY A 193 6.29 22.76 -5.72
C GLY A 193 6.09 24.20 -6.19
N SER A 194 5.22 24.97 -5.52
CA SER A 194 5.02 26.40 -5.78
C SER A 194 6.28 27.26 -5.53
N VAL A 195 7.22 26.75 -4.72
CA VAL A 195 8.52 27.37 -4.45
C VAL A 195 9.63 26.71 -5.28
N ALA A 196 9.60 25.38 -5.41
CA ALA A 196 10.58 24.59 -6.14
C ALA A 196 10.57 24.89 -7.65
N GLY A 197 9.39 25.07 -8.26
CA GLY A 197 9.24 25.41 -9.67
C GLY A 197 9.97 26.70 -10.05
N PRO A 198 9.68 27.85 -9.40
CA PRO A 198 10.43 29.09 -9.64
C PRO A 198 11.95 28.97 -9.44
N MET A 199 12.39 28.22 -8.42
CA MET A 199 13.81 27.92 -8.20
C MET A 199 14.41 27.13 -9.37
N MET A 200 13.74 26.07 -9.80
CA MET A 200 14.14 25.26 -10.94
C MET A 200 14.22 26.09 -12.22
N ARG A 201 13.25 26.98 -12.47
CA ARG A 201 13.27 27.91 -13.61
C ARG A 201 14.50 28.81 -13.55
N LYS A 202 14.79 29.42 -12.40
CA LYS A 202 15.97 30.29 -12.23
C LYS A 202 17.28 29.55 -12.50
N ALA A 203 17.38 28.30 -12.08
CA ALA A 203 18.56 27.49 -12.32
C ALA A 203 18.73 27.11 -13.80
N LEU A 204 17.64 26.71 -14.46
CA LEU A 204 17.67 26.08 -15.79
C LEU A 204 17.50 27.04 -16.97
N LYS A 205 16.93 28.23 -16.79
CA LYS A 205 16.54 29.14 -17.89
C LYS A 205 17.64 29.55 -18.89
N ASP A 206 18.91 29.50 -18.47
CA ASP A 206 20.05 29.95 -19.29
C ASP A 206 20.78 28.76 -19.96
N ILE A 207 20.20 27.56 -19.90
CA ILE A 207 20.78 26.33 -20.45
C ILE A 207 20.09 26.01 -21.78
N SER A 208 20.85 25.85 -22.86
CA SER A 208 20.27 25.43 -24.15
C SER A 208 19.78 23.99 -24.10
N LYS A 209 18.79 23.65 -24.94
CA LYS A 209 18.28 22.27 -25.09
C LYS A 209 19.41 21.26 -25.31
N ASP A 210 20.28 21.53 -26.27
CA ASP A 210 21.42 20.65 -26.58
C ASP A 210 22.33 20.43 -25.38
N THR A 211 22.63 21.49 -24.62
CA THR A 211 23.46 21.38 -23.40
C THR A 211 22.74 20.56 -22.33
N PHE A 212 21.44 20.79 -22.13
CA PHE A 212 20.64 20.09 -21.14
C PHE A 212 20.64 18.57 -21.38
N PHE A 213 20.48 18.09 -22.61
CA PHE A 213 20.46 16.65 -22.92
C PHE A 213 21.84 16.02 -23.14
N SER A 214 22.84 16.80 -23.55
CA SER A 214 24.20 16.27 -23.81
C SER A 214 25.07 16.25 -22.55
N LYS A 215 25.04 17.33 -21.74
CA LYS A 215 25.92 17.54 -20.58
C LYS A 215 25.17 17.60 -19.25
N GLY A 216 23.85 17.81 -19.28
CA GLY A 216 23.05 18.02 -18.08
C GLY A 216 23.03 19.47 -17.60
N PRO A 217 22.32 19.76 -16.49
CA PRO A 217 22.20 21.10 -15.95
C PRO A 217 23.48 21.58 -15.24
N ASN A 218 23.64 22.90 -15.10
CA ASN A 218 24.72 23.47 -14.28
C ASN A 218 24.48 23.14 -12.80
N THR A 219 25.24 22.19 -12.29
CA THR A 219 25.10 21.64 -10.93
C THR A 219 25.42 22.66 -9.84
N GLN A 220 26.39 23.55 -10.06
CA GLN A 220 26.73 24.61 -9.10
C GLN A 220 25.59 25.62 -9.00
N LYS A 221 25.07 26.09 -10.14
CA LYS A 221 23.93 27.01 -10.16
C LYS A 221 22.68 26.42 -9.50
N LEU A 222 22.42 25.11 -9.69
CA LEU A 222 21.34 24.41 -8.99
C LEU A 222 21.55 24.44 -7.48
N LYS A 223 22.76 24.12 -6.98
CA LYS A 223 23.09 24.19 -5.55
C LYS A 223 22.92 25.61 -5.00
N ASP A 224 23.37 26.63 -5.73
CA ASP A 224 23.28 28.03 -5.32
C ASP A 224 21.83 28.51 -5.25
N VAL A 225 20.99 28.13 -6.22
CA VAL A 225 19.57 28.53 -6.25
C VAL A 225 18.76 27.83 -5.17
N PHE A 226 19.07 26.56 -4.88
CA PHE A 226 18.44 25.80 -3.81
C PHE A 226 19.16 25.95 -2.45
N ALA A 227 20.07 26.93 -2.32
CA ALA A 227 20.74 27.22 -1.06
C ALA A 227 19.72 27.49 0.06
N GLY A 228 20.00 26.97 1.26
CA GLY A 228 19.06 27.02 2.39
C GLY A 228 18.04 25.88 2.44
N THR A 229 18.00 25.03 1.41
CA THR A 229 17.30 23.73 1.46
C THR A 229 18.30 22.59 1.70
N SER A 230 17.80 21.35 1.74
CA SER A 230 18.66 20.15 1.82
C SER A 230 19.02 19.56 0.45
N TYR A 231 19.01 20.40 -0.60
CA TYR A 231 19.25 19.96 -1.98
C TYR A 231 20.62 19.30 -2.15
N ARG A 232 20.63 18.15 -2.82
CA ARG A 232 21.82 17.32 -3.07
C ARG A 232 21.77 16.81 -4.50
N ILE A 233 22.96 16.60 -5.06
CA ILE A 233 23.15 15.89 -6.33
C ILE A 233 24.07 14.71 -6.03
N VAL A 234 23.69 13.52 -6.48
CA VAL A 234 24.50 12.29 -6.33
C VAL A 234 24.74 11.65 -7.69
N ASN A 235 25.90 11.01 -7.83
CA ASN A 235 26.18 10.10 -8.93
C ASN A 235 25.82 8.67 -8.47
N PRO A 236 24.82 8.02 -9.08
CA PRO A 236 24.42 6.66 -8.73
C PRO A 236 25.57 5.67 -8.66
N LYS A 237 26.50 5.73 -9.63
CA LYS A 237 27.62 4.77 -9.75
C LYS A 237 28.55 4.80 -8.54
N THR A 238 28.66 5.95 -7.86
CA THR A 238 29.51 6.12 -6.69
C THR A 238 28.79 5.93 -5.37
N GLU A 239 27.48 6.22 -5.32
CA GLU A 239 26.68 6.13 -4.09
C GLU A 239 26.11 4.72 -3.90
N MET A 240 25.72 4.05 -4.98
CA MET A 240 25.16 2.70 -4.96
C MET A 240 26.14 1.69 -4.34
N ASP A 241 25.62 0.80 -3.49
CA ASP A 241 26.35 -0.40 -3.09
C ASP A 241 26.09 -1.50 -4.14
N PRO A 242 27.09 -1.87 -4.96
CA PRO A 242 26.90 -2.85 -6.02
C PRO A 242 26.53 -4.23 -5.48
N ASN A 243 26.97 -4.56 -4.25
CA ASN A 243 26.62 -5.82 -3.62
C ASN A 243 25.14 -5.83 -3.21
N TYR A 244 24.65 -4.72 -2.68
CA TYR A 244 23.23 -4.58 -2.35
C TYR A 244 22.37 -4.70 -3.61
N ARG A 245 22.67 -3.94 -4.68
CA ARG A 245 21.90 -4.04 -5.94
C ARG A 245 21.92 -5.47 -6.49
N THR A 246 23.10 -6.11 -6.51
CA THR A 246 23.23 -7.49 -6.98
C THR A 246 22.34 -8.43 -6.17
N LEU A 247 22.35 -8.30 -4.85
CA LEU A 247 21.48 -9.09 -3.98
C LEU A 247 20.00 -8.79 -4.24
N ALA A 248 19.59 -7.53 -4.19
CA ALA A 248 18.20 -7.11 -4.38
C ALA A 248 17.64 -7.60 -5.72
N CYS A 249 18.37 -7.40 -6.82
CA CYS A 249 17.93 -7.84 -8.13
C CYS A 249 17.83 -9.36 -8.24
N LYS A 250 18.78 -10.10 -7.66
CA LYS A 250 18.72 -11.56 -7.63
C LYS A 250 17.56 -12.08 -6.78
N THR A 251 17.21 -11.39 -5.69
CA THR A 251 16.06 -11.76 -4.86
C THR A 251 14.71 -11.45 -5.49
N TYR A 252 14.64 -10.48 -6.42
CA TYR A 252 13.42 -10.19 -7.18
C TYR A 252 13.22 -11.15 -8.37
N SER A 253 14.31 -11.73 -8.87
CA SER A 253 14.27 -12.71 -9.96
C SER A 253 13.45 -13.95 -9.59
N GLN A 254 12.70 -14.45 -10.56
CA GLN A 254 12.02 -15.75 -10.45
C GLN A 254 12.94 -16.93 -10.79
N GLU A 255 14.14 -16.67 -11.33
CA GLU A 255 15.10 -17.71 -11.67
C GLU A 255 15.79 -18.31 -10.44
N THR A 256 15.72 -19.64 -10.31
CA THR A 256 16.36 -20.42 -9.24
C THR A 256 17.86 -20.16 -9.14
N ALA A 257 18.56 -19.98 -10.26
CA ALA A 257 20.00 -19.73 -10.27
C ALA A 257 20.35 -18.40 -9.58
N HIS A 258 19.60 -17.33 -9.85
CA HIS A 258 19.78 -16.05 -9.18
C HIS A 258 19.52 -16.15 -7.67
N ASN A 259 18.49 -16.89 -7.25
CA ASN A 259 18.22 -17.14 -5.84
C ASN A 259 19.40 -17.84 -5.15
N LYS A 260 19.96 -18.89 -5.77
CA LYS A 260 21.15 -19.58 -5.26
C LYS A 260 22.34 -18.63 -5.10
N GLU A 261 22.61 -17.79 -6.09
CA GLU A 261 23.71 -16.82 -6.02
C GLU A 261 23.47 -15.74 -4.94
N ALA A 262 22.22 -15.29 -4.75
CA ALA A 262 21.85 -14.38 -3.67
C ALA A 262 22.11 -15.02 -2.29
N ILE A 263 21.73 -16.28 -2.13
CA ILE A 263 21.93 -17.06 -0.90
C ILE A 263 23.43 -17.27 -0.62
N GLU A 264 24.20 -17.69 -1.62
CA GLU A 264 25.66 -17.83 -1.50
C GLU A 264 26.32 -16.50 -1.11
N PHE A 265 25.84 -15.39 -1.67
CA PHE A 265 26.32 -14.06 -1.35
C PHE A 265 26.05 -13.72 0.13
N ILE A 266 24.80 -13.82 0.61
CA ILE A 266 24.46 -13.44 2.00
C ILE A 266 25.12 -14.37 3.02
N SER A 267 25.24 -15.67 2.73
CA SER A 267 25.85 -16.64 3.62
C SER A 267 27.32 -16.34 3.94
N ARG A 268 28.03 -15.63 3.05
CA ARG A 268 29.43 -15.22 3.24
C ARG A 268 29.59 -13.86 3.93
N LYS A 269 28.50 -13.14 4.23
CA LYS A 269 28.57 -11.80 4.82
C LYS A 269 28.39 -11.84 6.33
N THR A 270 29.27 -11.14 7.04
CA THR A 270 29.20 -10.97 8.49
C THR A 270 28.31 -9.79 8.91
N ASN A 271 28.01 -8.86 7.99
CA ASN A 271 27.22 -7.65 8.26
C ASN A 271 25.86 -7.70 7.55
N LEU A 272 25.02 -8.64 7.96
CA LEU A 272 23.69 -8.87 7.34
C LEU A 272 22.68 -7.74 7.63
N LYS A 273 22.91 -6.89 8.64
CA LYS A 273 22.00 -5.78 8.95
C LYS A 273 21.80 -4.79 7.79
N LYS A 274 22.74 -4.68 6.84
CA LYS A 274 22.56 -3.86 5.62
C LYS A 274 21.58 -4.47 4.61
N TYR A 275 21.37 -5.79 4.67
CA TYR A 275 20.66 -6.56 3.65
C TYR A 275 19.32 -7.14 4.15
N TYR A 276 18.84 -6.66 5.31
CA TYR A 276 17.65 -7.23 5.93
C TYR A 276 16.39 -7.09 5.06
N GLU A 277 16.26 -5.99 4.29
CA GLU A 277 15.06 -5.76 3.47
C GLU A 277 14.97 -6.75 2.30
N PRO A 278 15.98 -6.89 1.42
CA PRO A 278 15.97 -7.94 0.40
C PRO A 278 15.77 -9.34 0.99
N LEU A 279 16.37 -9.63 2.15
CA LEU A 279 16.22 -10.93 2.81
C LEU A 279 14.76 -11.19 3.26
N LEU A 280 14.14 -10.22 3.93
CA LEU A 280 12.75 -10.37 4.37
C LEU A 280 11.79 -10.49 3.18
N GLU A 281 12.04 -9.77 2.10
CA GLU A 281 11.23 -9.83 0.89
C GLU A 281 11.40 -11.17 0.16
N ALA A 282 12.65 -11.60 -0.03
CA ALA A 282 12.96 -12.89 -0.66
C ALA A 282 12.38 -14.07 0.12
N SER A 283 12.33 -13.98 1.46
CA SER A 283 11.77 -15.04 2.31
C SER A 283 10.27 -15.29 2.12
N GLN A 284 9.56 -14.40 1.41
CA GLN A 284 8.17 -14.65 1.01
C GLN A 284 8.07 -15.61 -0.19
N ASN A 285 9.15 -15.82 -0.94
CA ASN A 285 9.23 -16.82 -2.01
C ASN A 285 9.57 -18.21 -1.40
N PRO A 286 8.66 -19.21 -1.49
CA PRO A 286 8.90 -20.54 -0.93
C PRO A 286 10.17 -21.21 -1.48
N SER A 287 10.48 -21.03 -2.78
CA SER A 287 11.67 -21.63 -3.40
C SER A 287 12.96 -21.01 -2.90
N PHE A 288 12.99 -19.69 -2.71
CA PHE A 288 14.14 -19.01 -2.11
C PHE A 288 14.36 -19.50 -0.67
N LEU A 289 13.28 -19.61 0.10
CA LEU A 289 13.33 -20.03 1.49
C LEU A 289 13.85 -21.47 1.66
N GLU A 290 13.37 -22.41 0.83
CA GLU A 290 13.85 -23.80 0.82
C GLU A 290 15.36 -23.86 0.51
N GLN A 291 15.82 -23.12 -0.50
CA GLN A 291 17.23 -23.06 -0.85
C GLN A 291 18.08 -22.42 0.26
N LEU A 292 17.55 -21.38 0.91
CA LEU A 292 18.23 -20.72 2.02
C LEU A 292 18.40 -21.70 3.18
N GLN A 293 17.34 -22.43 3.53
CA GLN A 293 17.38 -23.47 4.56
C GLN A 293 18.42 -24.55 4.24
N ASN A 294 18.42 -25.07 3.02
CA ASN A 294 19.36 -26.11 2.56
C ASN A 294 20.82 -25.65 2.53
N THR A 295 21.07 -24.34 2.39
CA THR A 295 22.42 -23.78 2.41
C THR A 295 22.90 -23.51 3.83
N VAL A 296 21.98 -23.04 4.67
CA VAL A 296 22.30 -22.54 6.01
C VAL A 296 22.46 -23.69 7.01
N GLN A 297 21.54 -24.67 7.02
CA GLN A 297 21.52 -25.76 8.00
C GLN A 297 22.79 -26.63 8.01
N PRO A 298 23.39 -27.01 6.86
CA PRO A 298 24.58 -27.87 6.86
C PRO A 298 25.87 -27.15 7.26
N SER A 299 25.87 -25.81 7.37
CA SER A 299 27.08 -25.01 7.60
C SER A 299 27.04 -24.30 8.96
N PRO A 300 27.83 -24.76 9.95
CA PRO A 300 27.88 -24.14 11.28
C PRO A 300 28.32 -22.67 11.26
N GLU A 301 29.24 -22.31 10.35
CA GLU A 301 29.72 -20.94 10.21
C GLU A 301 28.62 -20.00 9.69
N ILE A 302 27.91 -20.41 8.63
CA ILE A 302 26.81 -19.65 8.06
C ILE A 302 25.68 -19.52 9.09
N THR A 303 25.33 -20.63 9.76
CA THR A 303 24.32 -20.64 10.83
C THR A 303 24.68 -19.61 11.91
N LYS A 304 25.92 -19.62 12.41
CA LYS A 304 26.39 -18.66 13.41
C LYS A 304 26.31 -17.20 12.92
N ASN A 305 26.61 -16.92 11.64
CA ASN A 305 26.50 -15.57 11.08
C ASN A 305 25.05 -15.07 11.11
N PHE A 306 24.10 -15.91 10.72
CA PHE A 306 22.69 -15.54 10.78
C PHE A 306 22.18 -15.46 12.22
N GLU A 307 22.53 -16.40 13.10
CA GLU A 307 22.17 -16.32 14.53
C GLU A 307 22.62 -14.99 15.15
N ASN A 308 23.86 -14.58 14.88
CA ASN A 308 24.37 -13.27 15.31
C ASN A 308 23.55 -12.11 14.73
N PHE A 309 23.16 -12.19 13.46
CA PHE A 309 22.29 -11.20 12.83
C PHE A 309 20.91 -11.14 13.49
N PHE A 310 20.27 -12.28 13.75
CA PHE A 310 18.97 -12.36 14.41
C PHE A 310 19.03 -11.84 15.85
N ALA A 311 20.11 -12.15 16.59
CA ALA A 311 20.33 -11.63 17.93
C ALA A 311 20.48 -10.09 17.91
N GLN A 312 21.29 -9.55 16.98
CA GLN A 312 21.48 -8.11 16.83
C GLN A 312 20.16 -7.40 16.49
N ILE A 313 19.44 -7.87 15.45
CA ILE A 313 18.21 -7.20 15.01
C ILE A 313 17.09 -7.30 16.04
N SER A 314 16.95 -8.44 16.73
CA SER A 314 15.94 -8.63 17.77
C SER A 314 16.19 -7.75 19.00
N SER A 315 17.45 -7.38 19.25
CA SER A 315 17.82 -6.46 20.33
C SER A 315 17.58 -4.99 19.99
N ALA A 316 17.31 -4.66 18.72
CA ALA A 316 17.07 -3.27 18.31
C ALA A 316 15.75 -2.76 18.89
N LYS A 317 15.84 -1.83 19.84
CA LYS A 317 14.67 -1.24 20.53
C LYS A 317 13.68 -0.60 19.55
N SER A 318 14.19 0.06 18.50
CA SER A 318 13.41 0.76 17.49
C SER A 318 12.84 -0.14 16.39
N LEU A 319 13.11 -1.45 16.41
CA LEU A 319 12.59 -2.36 15.40
C LEU A 319 11.05 -2.44 15.50
N PRO A 320 10.32 -2.13 14.41
CA PRO A 320 8.86 -2.19 14.40
C PRO A 320 8.33 -3.58 14.79
N LEU A 321 7.17 -3.61 15.46
CA LEU A 321 6.59 -4.87 15.96
C LEU A 321 6.34 -5.87 14.82
N LYS A 322 5.82 -5.41 13.68
CA LYS A 322 5.58 -6.24 12.48
C LYS A 322 6.87 -6.87 11.97
N MET A 323 7.97 -6.13 11.98
CA MET A 323 9.27 -6.65 11.55
C MET A 323 9.81 -7.69 12.54
N LYS A 324 9.64 -7.50 13.86
CA LYS A 324 9.96 -8.54 14.85
C LYS A 324 9.23 -9.85 14.55
N PHE A 325 7.95 -9.77 14.22
CA PHE A 325 7.15 -10.94 13.83
C PHE A 325 7.67 -11.61 12.56
N GLN A 326 8.03 -10.82 11.54
CA GLN A 326 8.61 -11.35 10.31
C GLN A 326 9.96 -12.06 10.54
N PHE A 327 10.81 -11.54 11.43
CA PHE A 327 12.06 -12.21 11.78
C PHE A 327 11.84 -13.50 12.57
N LEU A 328 10.92 -13.51 13.53
CA LEU A 328 10.55 -14.74 14.26
C LEU A 328 10.03 -15.81 13.28
N GLU A 329 9.20 -15.41 12.32
CA GLU A 329 8.70 -16.33 11.32
C GLU A 329 9.79 -16.85 10.38
N LEU A 330 10.74 -15.99 9.98
CA LEU A 330 11.91 -16.41 9.22
C LEU A 330 12.77 -17.41 10.01
N GLN A 331 13.05 -17.17 11.29
CA GLN A 331 13.81 -18.10 12.14
C GLN A 331 13.13 -19.46 12.25
N THR A 332 11.81 -19.50 12.39
CA THR A 332 11.05 -20.76 12.41
C THR A 332 11.09 -21.48 11.07
N LYS A 333 10.91 -20.74 9.97
CA LYS A 333 11.02 -21.30 8.62
C LYS A 333 12.40 -21.87 8.29
N LEU A 334 13.46 -21.34 8.90
CA LEU A 334 14.83 -21.87 8.80
C LEU A 334 15.09 -23.08 9.72
N GLY A 335 14.12 -23.47 10.55
CA GLY A 335 14.23 -24.61 11.47
C GLY A 335 15.00 -24.31 12.76
N TRP A 336 15.28 -23.04 13.08
CA TRP A 336 16.03 -22.66 14.28
C TRP A 336 15.19 -22.38 15.50
N MET A 337 13.88 -22.20 15.28
CA MET A 337 12.94 -21.94 16.35
C MET A 337 11.71 -22.81 16.13
N PRO A 338 11.40 -23.73 17.07
CA PRO A 338 10.14 -24.47 17.01
C PRO A 338 8.94 -23.52 16.97
N GLU A 339 7.87 -23.93 16.29
CA GLU A 339 6.63 -23.14 16.15
C GLU A 339 6.07 -22.70 17.51
N MET A 340 6.16 -23.56 18.53
CA MET A 340 5.73 -23.26 19.90
C MET A 340 6.53 -22.10 20.53
N VAL A 341 7.86 -22.09 20.34
CA VAL A 341 8.73 -21.01 20.86
C VAL A 341 8.45 -19.70 20.13
N LYS A 342 8.19 -19.76 18.81
CA LYS A 342 7.78 -18.59 18.03
C LYS A 342 6.50 -17.98 18.58
N GLN A 343 5.48 -18.80 18.82
CA GLN A 343 4.20 -18.36 19.39
C GLN A 343 4.41 -17.73 20.77
N GLU A 344 5.20 -18.34 21.65
CA GLU A 344 5.54 -17.77 22.97
C GLU A 344 6.22 -16.39 22.85
N GLN A 345 7.20 -16.24 21.93
CA GLN A 345 7.85 -14.94 21.71
C GLN A 345 6.88 -13.90 21.13
N GLN A 346 5.99 -14.30 20.21
CA GLN A 346 4.96 -13.43 19.67
C GLN A 346 4.00 -12.95 20.76
N GLU A 347 3.49 -13.86 21.61
CA GLU A 347 2.65 -13.51 22.75
C GLU A 347 3.36 -12.55 23.72
N LYS A 348 4.64 -12.81 24.01
CA LYS A 348 5.45 -11.94 24.87
C LYS A 348 5.56 -10.53 24.29
N LEU A 349 5.83 -10.39 22.99
CA LEU A 349 5.91 -9.09 22.31
C LEU A 349 4.56 -8.35 22.31
N ILE A 350 3.46 -9.07 22.07
CA ILE A 350 2.10 -8.52 22.12
C ILE A 350 1.77 -8.03 23.51
N ARG A 351 2.00 -8.86 24.54
CA ARG A 351 1.77 -8.50 25.95
C ARG A 351 2.58 -7.28 26.35
N GLN A 352 3.87 -7.23 26.01
CA GLN A 352 4.72 -6.07 26.27
C GLN A 352 4.18 -4.81 25.58
N ARG A 353 3.64 -4.95 24.37
CA ARG A 353 3.06 -3.81 23.65
C ARG A 353 1.78 -3.31 24.31
N LEU A 354 0.85 -4.22 24.61
CA LEU A 354 -0.45 -3.94 25.24
C LEU A 354 -0.32 -3.42 26.68
N ALA A 355 0.76 -3.78 27.39
CA ALA A 355 1.05 -3.26 28.74
C ALA A 355 1.21 -1.73 28.80
N ASN A 356 1.48 -1.08 27.66
CA ASN A 356 1.57 0.38 27.58
C ASN A 356 0.20 1.09 27.56
N GLY A 357 -0.90 0.34 27.67
CA GLY A 357 -2.27 0.83 27.56
C GLY A 357 -2.77 0.77 26.12
N LEU A 358 -4.05 0.53 25.92
CA LEU A 358 -4.64 0.59 24.57
C LEU A 358 -4.85 2.03 24.15
N ASN A 359 -4.53 2.32 22.91
CA ASN A 359 -4.84 3.57 22.24
C ASN A 359 -4.87 3.32 20.74
N PHE A 360 -5.20 4.35 19.96
CA PHE A 360 -5.21 4.26 18.51
C PHE A 360 -3.90 3.71 17.93
N ILE A 361 -2.74 4.17 18.44
CA ILE A 361 -1.42 3.78 17.95
C ILE A 361 -1.22 2.26 18.07
N ILE A 362 -1.49 1.70 19.24
CA ILE A 362 -1.29 0.28 19.54
C ILE A 362 -2.30 -0.57 18.77
N THR A 363 -3.57 -0.14 18.72
CA THR A 363 -4.60 -0.86 17.98
C THR A 363 -4.31 -0.91 16.49
N ASP A 364 -3.91 0.21 15.86
CA ASP A 364 -3.56 0.23 14.45
C ASP A 364 -2.32 -0.64 14.16
N GLN A 365 -1.29 -0.56 15.00
CA GLN A 365 -0.10 -1.40 14.87
C GLN A 365 -0.43 -2.89 14.96
N LEU A 366 -1.34 -3.31 15.84
CA LEU A 366 -1.76 -4.72 15.92
C LEU A 366 -2.63 -5.12 14.73
N CYS A 367 -3.58 -4.27 14.33
CA CYS A 367 -4.51 -4.56 13.24
C CYS A 367 -3.87 -4.62 11.86
N THR A 368 -2.78 -3.88 11.63
CA THR A 368 -1.96 -3.98 10.40
C THR A 368 -1.15 -5.29 10.31
N MET A 369 -1.14 -6.09 11.39
CA MET A 369 -0.52 -7.41 11.48
C MET A 369 -1.54 -8.54 11.63
N LYS A 370 -2.84 -8.30 11.35
CA LYS A 370 -3.91 -9.29 11.55
C LYS A 370 -3.59 -10.69 11.03
N ASP A 371 -2.90 -10.80 9.89
CA ASP A 371 -2.56 -12.08 9.27
C ASP A 371 -1.56 -12.90 10.12
N HIS A 372 -0.72 -12.22 10.90
CA HIS A 372 0.18 -12.86 11.86
C HIS A 372 -0.50 -13.14 13.21
N LEU A 373 -1.59 -12.45 13.53
CA LEU A 373 -2.34 -12.60 14.79
C LEU A 373 -3.50 -13.60 14.69
N LYS A 374 -3.78 -14.12 13.49
CA LYS A 374 -4.90 -15.04 13.21
C LYS A 374 -4.88 -16.35 14.00
N ASN A 375 -3.72 -16.73 14.54
CA ASN A 375 -3.53 -17.94 15.34
C ASN A 375 -3.22 -17.61 16.81
N THR A 376 -3.30 -16.34 17.19
CA THR A 376 -3.03 -15.89 18.56
C THR A 376 -4.34 -15.60 19.28
N GLU A 377 -4.47 -16.11 20.49
CA GLU A 377 -5.56 -15.76 21.40
C GLU A 377 -5.21 -14.47 22.15
N LEU A 378 -6.03 -13.44 22.01
CA LEU A 378 -5.93 -12.23 22.81
C LEU A 378 -6.45 -12.50 24.23
N LYS A 379 -5.58 -12.38 25.22
CA LYS A 379 -5.93 -12.60 26.63
C LYS A 379 -6.31 -11.28 27.31
N GLY A 380 -7.37 -11.31 28.11
CA GLY A 380 -7.91 -10.10 28.76
C GLY A 380 -6.99 -9.54 29.84
N ASP A 381 -6.10 -10.35 30.40
CA ASP A 381 -5.07 -9.93 31.36
C ASP A 381 -3.88 -9.19 30.71
N TRP A 382 -3.73 -9.26 29.38
CA TRP A 382 -2.70 -8.49 28.66
C TRP A 382 -3.08 -7.02 28.51
N ILE A 383 -4.38 -6.71 28.59
CA ILE A 383 -4.91 -5.39 28.30
C ILE A 383 -4.99 -4.58 29.59
N LYS A 384 -4.23 -3.49 29.64
CA LYS A 384 -4.42 -2.45 30.64
C LYS A 384 -5.63 -1.60 30.24
N LEU A 385 -6.77 -1.87 30.86
CA LEU A 385 -7.99 -1.10 30.66
C LEU A 385 -7.93 0.22 31.43
N ASP A 386 -7.87 1.32 30.69
CA ASP A 386 -8.10 2.67 31.20
C ASP A 386 -9.20 3.34 30.35
N LYS A 387 -9.62 4.56 30.77
CA LYS A 387 -10.67 5.31 30.05
C LYS A 387 -10.31 5.60 28.59
N VAL A 388 -9.02 5.66 28.26
CA VAL A 388 -8.54 5.94 26.90
C VAL A 388 -8.56 4.68 26.03
N GLY A 389 -8.28 3.51 26.62
CA GLY A 389 -8.15 2.24 25.93
C GLY A 389 -9.46 1.51 25.66
N ILE A 390 -10.47 1.66 26.53
CA ILE A 390 -11.78 1.01 26.38
C ILE A 390 -12.37 1.16 24.96
N PRO A 391 -12.44 2.36 24.35
CA PRO A 391 -12.98 2.54 23.00
C PRO A 391 -12.30 1.71 21.90
N PHE A 392 -11.03 1.32 22.10
CA PHE A 392 -10.24 0.62 21.10
C PHE A 392 -10.22 -0.90 21.29
N MET A 393 -10.75 -1.39 22.42
CA MET A 393 -10.73 -2.81 22.77
C MET A 393 -11.50 -3.69 21.77
N PRO A 394 -12.71 -3.33 21.30
CA PRO A 394 -13.39 -4.18 20.33
C PRO A 394 -12.68 -4.28 19.00
N ARG A 395 -12.09 -3.17 18.54
CA ARG A 395 -11.31 -3.15 17.31
C ARG A 395 -10.05 -4.02 17.43
N VAL A 396 -9.32 -3.93 18.54
CA VAL A 396 -8.14 -4.77 18.71
C VAL A 396 -8.52 -6.25 18.76
N ALA A 397 -9.64 -6.61 19.39
CA ALA A 397 -10.13 -7.99 19.43
C ALA A 397 -10.45 -8.56 18.03
N GLN A 398 -11.02 -7.75 17.13
CA GLN A 398 -11.30 -8.14 15.73
C GLN A 398 -10.03 -8.47 14.93
N CYS A 399 -8.86 -8.04 15.41
CA CYS A 399 -7.58 -8.22 14.71
C CYS A 399 -6.86 -9.51 15.12
N PHE A 400 -7.36 -10.25 16.11
CA PHE A 400 -6.85 -11.54 16.55
C PHE A 400 -7.75 -12.67 16.04
N GLY A 401 -7.19 -13.88 15.92
CA GLY A 401 -7.97 -15.06 15.54
C GLY A 401 -8.95 -15.51 16.62
N SER A 402 -8.55 -15.35 17.87
CA SER A 402 -9.37 -15.65 19.03
C SER A 402 -9.11 -14.68 20.17
N TYR A 403 -9.99 -14.73 21.17
CA TYR A 403 -9.79 -14.07 22.46
C TYR A 403 -10.37 -14.94 23.58
N ASP A 404 -9.86 -14.77 24.80
CA ASP A 404 -10.27 -15.55 25.96
C ASP A 404 -11.67 -15.15 26.48
N THR A 405 -12.18 -15.91 27.46
CA THR A 405 -13.50 -15.65 28.06
C THR A 405 -13.56 -14.29 28.74
N ARG A 406 -12.47 -13.84 29.35
CA ARG A 406 -12.40 -12.53 29.99
C ARG A 406 -12.59 -11.40 28.97
N MET A 407 -11.94 -11.49 27.82
CA MET A 407 -12.15 -10.55 26.72
C MET A 407 -13.58 -10.62 26.19
N GLU A 408 -14.13 -11.82 26.06
CA GLU A 408 -15.51 -12.01 25.62
C GLU A 408 -16.51 -11.34 26.57
N ASP A 409 -16.35 -11.52 27.88
CA ASP A 409 -17.20 -10.90 28.91
C ASP A 409 -17.11 -9.36 28.86
N LEU A 410 -15.90 -8.82 28.68
CA LEU A 410 -15.68 -7.39 28.51
C LEU A 410 -16.39 -6.86 27.26
N LEU A 411 -16.29 -7.57 26.13
CA LEU A 411 -16.98 -7.19 24.90
C LEU A 411 -18.50 -7.29 25.07
N LYS A 412 -19.01 -8.33 25.73
CA LYS A 412 -20.45 -8.48 26.02
C LYS A 412 -20.97 -7.33 26.86
N ALA A 413 -20.24 -6.94 27.91
CA ALA A 413 -20.56 -5.75 28.69
C ALA A 413 -20.56 -4.47 27.85
N MET A 414 -19.66 -4.36 26.86
CA MET A 414 -19.64 -3.21 25.94
C MET A 414 -20.85 -3.14 25.01
N THR A 415 -21.52 -4.27 24.72
CA THR A 415 -22.74 -4.26 23.86
C THR A 415 -23.93 -3.55 24.50
N THR A 416 -23.91 -3.28 25.80
CA THR A 416 -24.99 -2.63 26.54
C THR A 416 -24.63 -1.23 27.06
N MET A 417 -23.43 -0.72 26.76
CA MET A 417 -22.98 0.62 27.19
C MET A 417 -23.73 1.73 26.46
N ASP A 418 -23.82 2.92 27.06
CA ASP A 418 -24.58 4.05 26.50
C ASP A 418 -24.00 4.60 25.18
N ASP A 419 -22.68 4.51 24.97
CA ASP A 419 -22.04 4.98 23.73
C ASP A 419 -22.37 4.05 22.54
N PRO A 420 -23.11 4.53 21.53
CA PRO A 420 -23.49 3.72 20.38
C PRO A 420 -22.30 3.15 19.59
N SER A 421 -21.19 3.89 19.55
CA SER A 421 -19.98 3.50 18.82
C SER A 421 -19.32 2.29 19.48
N TRP A 422 -19.29 2.27 20.81
CA TRP A 422 -18.73 1.15 21.57
C TRP A 422 -19.59 -0.10 21.42
N ARG A 423 -20.92 0.05 21.49
CA ARG A 423 -21.85 -1.07 21.22
C ARG A 423 -21.62 -1.67 19.84
N ARG A 424 -21.62 -0.84 18.78
CA ARG A 424 -21.46 -1.32 17.39
C ARG A 424 -20.14 -2.07 17.20
N GLU A 425 -19.03 -1.50 17.68
CA GLU A 425 -17.71 -2.14 17.56
C GLU A 425 -17.62 -3.44 18.39
N ALA A 426 -18.22 -3.48 19.58
CA ALA A 426 -18.31 -4.69 20.41
C ALA A 426 -19.10 -5.80 19.72
N VAL A 427 -20.25 -5.45 19.13
CA VAL A 427 -21.06 -6.40 18.35
C VAL A 427 -20.29 -6.93 17.16
N ARG A 428 -19.53 -6.09 16.44
CA ARG A 428 -18.66 -6.56 15.32
C ARG A 428 -17.58 -7.52 15.79
N ALA A 429 -16.97 -7.25 16.94
CA ALA A 429 -15.99 -8.17 17.54
C ALA A 429 -16.62 -9.52 17.90
N LEU A 430 -17.83 -9.51 18.47
CA LEU A 430 -18.54 -10.69 18.95
C LEU A 430 -19.29 -11.48 17.87
N ALA A 431 -19.54 -10.91 16.70
CA ALA A 431 -20.52 -11.40 15.73
C ALA A 431 -20.41 -12.89 15.39
N ARG A 432 -19.19 -13.43 15.32
CA ARG A 432 -18.92 -14.84 14.96
C ARG A 432 -18.94 -15.80 16.15
N ARG A 433 -19.12 -15.28 17.38
CA ARG A 433 -19.02 -16.03 18.63
C ARG A 433 -20.30 -16.05 19.46
N LEU A 434 -21.22 -15.11 19.22
CA LEU A 434 -22.49 -15.08 19.92
C LEU A 434 -23.27 -16.36 19.64
N THR A 435 -23.77 -16.97 20.70
CA THR A 435 -24.76 -18.05 20.62
C THR A 435 -26.07 -17.52 20.04
N GLN A 436 -26.92 -18.41 19.54
CA GLN A 436 -28.24 -18.00 19.02
C GLN A 436 -29.08 -17.27 20.07
N LEU A 437 -29.00 -17.69 21.35
CA LEU A 437 -29.68 -17.04 22.45
C LEU A 437 -29.17 -15.60 22.66
N GLU A 438 -27.85 -15.42 22.72
CA GLU A 438 -27.25 -14.09 22.88
C GLU A 438 -27.53 -13.17 21.69
N VAL A 439 -27.60 -13.73 20.48
CA VAL A 439 -28.08 -12.98 19.30
C VAL A 439 -29.52 -12.51 19.53
N GLN A 440 -30.43 -13.36 20.01
CA GLN A 440 -31.81 -12.94 20.28
C GLN A 440 -31.88 -11.88 21.38
N ASP A 441 -31.13 -12.05 22.48
CA ASP A 441 -31.09 -11.07 23.58
C ASP A 441 -30.58 -9.71 23.09
N LEU A 442 -29.55 -9.70 22.26
CA LEU A 442 -29.00 -8.49 21.65
C LEU A 442 -30.00 -7.84 20.68
N LEU A 443 -30.74 -8.64 19.91
CA LEU A 443 -31.78 -8.12 19.02
C LEU A 443 -32.94 -7.49 19.82
N ILE A 444 -33.36 -8.11 20.93
CA ILE A 444 -34.36 -7.56 21.85
C ILE A 444 -33.85 -6.25 22.44
N ALA A 445 -32.63 -6.21 22.97
CA ALA A 445 -32.02 -5.01 23.52
C ALA A 445 -31.94 -3.88 22.47
N SER A 446 -31.55 -4.23 21.23
CA SER A 446 -31.41 -3.29 20.12
C SER A 446 -32.73 -2.65 19.64
N SER A 447 -33.88 -3.18 20.06
CA SER A 447 -35.19 -2.59 19.74
C SER A 447 -35.37 -1.17 20.29
N SER A 448 -34.66 -0.85 21.37
CA SER A 448 -34.65 0.47 22.02
C SER A 448 -33.59 1.41 21.46
N TRP A 449 -32.68 0.92 20.59
CA TRP A 449 -31.58 1.71 20.07
C TRP A 449 -32.03 2.59 18.90
N SER A 450 -31.14 3.49 18.47
CA SER A 450 -31.39 4.26 17.25
C SER A 450 -31.59 3.30 16.07
N VAL A 451 -32.45 3.68 15.11
CA VAL A 451 -32.73 2.88 13.91
C VAL A 451 -31.44 2.48 13.19
N ARG A 452 -30.47 3.40 13.14
CA ARG A 452 -29.15 3.18 12.56
C ARG A 452 -28.37 2.08 13.29
N ASP A 453 -28.27 2.16 14.62
CA ASP A 453 -27.51 1.18 15.41
C ASP A 453 -28.13 -0.21 15.28
N ARG A 454 -29.46 -0.28 15.36
CA ARG A 454 -30.20 -1.53 15.16
C ARG A 454 -29.93 -2.13 13.79
N GLN A 455 -29.95 -1.31 12.73
CA GLN A 455 -29.62 -1.77 11.38
C GLN A 455 -28.18 -2.27 11.29
N ASP A 456 -27.22 -1.53 11.85
CA ASP A 456 -25.82 -1.94 11.82
C ASP A 456 -25.56 -3.28 12.52
N VAL A 457 -26.24 -3.50 13.65
CA VAL A 457 -26.22 -4.76 14.40
C VAL A 457 -26.84 -5.89 13.60
N LEU A 458 -28.01 -5.68 12.99
CA LEU A 458 -28.66 -6.68 12.14
C LEU A 458 -27.75 -7.13 10.99
N TYR A 459 -27.03 -6.20 10.36
CA TYR A 459 -26.06 -6.53 9.30
C TYR A 459 -24.86 -7.28 9.82
N THR A 460 -24.31 -6.82 10.94
CA THR A 460 -23.13 -7.40 11.57
C THR A 460 -23.38 -8.84 11.99
N LEU A 461 -24.57 -9.14 12.53
CA LEU A 461 -24.97 -10.47 12.98
C LEU A 461 -25.53 -11.37 11.87
N ASN A 462 -25.53 -10.88 10.62
CA ASN A 462 -26.16 -11.54 9.48
C ASN A 462 -27.65 -11.90 9.71
N GLN A 463 -28.37 -11.09 10.49
CA GLN A 463 -29.80 -11.26 10.81
C GLN A 463 -30.71 -10.46 9.87
N LYS A 464 -30.23 -10.17 8.66
CA LYS A 464 -30.93 -9.33 7.69
C LYS A 464 -32.26 -9.94 7.23
N GLN A 465 -32.37 -11.28 7.28
CA GLN A 465 -33.52 -12.06 6.82
C GLN A 465 -34.80 -11.89 7.65
N GLN A 466 -34.76 -11.13 8.74
CA GLN A 466 -35.96 -10.81 9.52
C GLN A 466 -36.98 -9.95 8.75
N ASP A 467 -36.57 -9.34 7.65
CA ASP A 467 -37.46 -8.57 6.76
C ASP A 467 -37.66 -9.36 5.47
N PRO A 468 -38.72 -10.20 5.36
CA PRO A 468 -38.88 -11.10 4.23
C PRO A 468 -39.01 -10.31 2.93
N LEU A 469 -38.37 -10.81 1.88
CA LEU A 469 -38.55 -10.26 0.53
C LEU A 469 -40.03 -10.34 0.12
N PRO A 470 -40.54 -9.39 -0.66
CA PRO A 470 -41.88 -9.49 -1.26
C PRO A 470 -42.05 -10.85 -1.98
N PRO A 471 -43.24 -11.48 -1.95
CA PRO A 471 -43.45 -12.80 -2.58
C PRO A 471 -43.00 -12.85 -4.05
N MET A 472 -43.19 -11.76 -4.79
CA MET A 472 -42.73 -11.64 -6.18
C MET A 472 -41.20 -11.70 -6.30
N ALA A 473 -40.47 -11.02 -5.41
CA ALA A 473 -39.02 -11.08 -5.36
C ALA A 473 -38.53 -12.48 -4.98
N GLN A 474 -39.14 -13.11 -3.96
CA GLN A 474 -38.81 -14.49 -3.57
C GLN A 474 -39.03 -15.48 -4.72
N HIS A 475 -40.19 -15.41 -5.37
CA HIS A 475 -40.52 -16.27 -6.50
C HIS A 475 -39.52 -16.08 -7.64
N CYS A 476 -39.14 -14.84 -7.97
CA CYS A 476 -38.13 -14.63 -8.98
C CYS A 476 -36.76 -15.20 -8.57
N MET A 477 -36.28 -14.91 -7.36
CA MET A 477 -34.96 -15.40 -6.91
C MET A 477 -34.88 -16.93 -6.91
N LEU A 478 -36.00 -17.62 -6.59
CA LEU A 478 -36.10 -19.08 -6.70
C LEU A 478 -36.06 -19.54 -8.15
N LYS A 479 -36.85 -18.92 -9.04
CA LYS A 479 -36.90 -19.29 -10.45
C LYS A 479 -35.58 -19.07 -11.18
N ALA A 480 -34.81 -18.06 -10.77
CA ALA A 480 -33.47 -17.81 -11.29
C ALA A 480 -32.53 -19.00 -11.09
N LYS A 481 -32.68 -19.80 -10.02
CA LYS A 481 -31.78 -20.93 -9.72
C LYS A 481 -31.80 -22.04 -10.77
N HIS A 482 -32.80 -22.06 -11.65
CA HIS A 482 -32.93 -23.05 -12.71
C HIS A 482 -32.14 -22.73 -13.99
N GLN A 483 -31.41 -21.62 -14.06
CA GLN A 483 -30.57 -21.31 -15.23
C GLN A 483 -29.20 -22.00 -15.17
N ASP A 484 -28.67 -22.32 -16.36
CA ASP A 484 -27.49 -23.17 -16.53
C ASP A 484 -26.18 -22.54 -16.03
N THR A 485 -25.98 -21.22 -16.22
CA THR A 485 -24.73 -20.52 -15.85
C THR A 485 -24.98 -19.38 -14.87
N ALA A 486 -23.95 -18.99 -14.10
CA ALA A 486 -24.03 -17.86 -13.17
C ALA A 486 -24.44 -16.55 -13.87
N ASP A 487 -23.91 -16.30 -15.07
CA ASP A 487 -24.27 -15.14 -15.90
C ASP A 487 -25.74 -15.18 -16.33
N SER A 488 -26.25 -16.35 -16.73
CA SER A 488 -27.67 -16.51 -17.11
C SER A 488 -28.59 -16.32 -15.90
N ARG A 489 -28.22 -16.86 -14.74
CA ARG A 489 -28.94 -16.66 -13.48
C ARG A 489 -29.00 -15.17 -13.12
N ASP A 490 -27.87 -14.46 -13.19
CA ASP A 490 -27.80 -13.04 -12.86
C ASP A 490 -28.52 -12.15 -13.89
N GLY A 491 -28.45 -12.49 -15.18
CA GLY A 491 -29.22 -11.83 -16.23
C GLY A 491 -30.73 -11.94 -15.99
N TYR A 492 -31.21 -13.13 -15.61
CA TYR A 492 -32.60 -13.34 -15.22
C TYR A 492 -32.97 -12.55 -13.94
N ARG A 493 -32.11 -12.59 -12.91
CA ARG A 493 -32.30 -11.81 -11.66
C ARG A 493 -32.41 -10.32 -11.95
N TRP A 494 -31.57 -9.77 -12.83
CA TRP A 494 -31.64 -8.38 -13.26
C TRP A 494 -32.95 -8.04 -13.97
N GLY A 495 -33.42 -8.93 -14.85
CA GLY A 495 -34.70 -8.78 -15.53
C GLY A 495 -35.84 -8.63 -14.53
N CYS A 496 -35.97 -9.58 -13.60
CA CYS A 496 -36.99 -9.50 -12.56
C CYS A 496 -36.81 -8.34 -11.59
N TYR A 497 -35.56 -7.99 -11.25
CA TYR A 497 -35.28 -6.95 -10.27
C TYR A 497 -36.01 -5.66 -10.64
N LYS A 498 -36.03 -5.32 -11.93
CA LYS A 498 -36.77 -4.17 -12.46
C LYS A 498 -38.27 -4.23 -12.16
N ASP A 499 -38.86 -5.42 -12.16
CA ASP A 499 -40.30 -5.61 -11.91
C ASP A 499 -40.66 -5.41 -10.44
N PHE A 500 -39.77 -5.79 -9.49
CA PHE A 500 -40.05 -5.69 -8.05
C PHE A 500 -39.22 -4.63 -7.31
N GLU A 501 -38.36 -3.87 -7.98
CA GLU A 501 -37.46 -2.91 -7.34
C GLU A 501 -38.23 -1.92 -6.45
N HIS A 502 -39.37 -1.42 -6.92
CA HIS A 502 -40.22 -0.51 -6.16
C HIS A 502 -40.77 -1.10 -4.84
N LEU A 503 -40.82 -2.43 -4.72
CA LEU A 503 -41.25 -3.15 -3.51
C LEU A 503 -40.12 -3.33 -2.48
N ILE A 504 -38.88 -3.04 -2.85
CA ILE A 504 -37.73 -3.06 -1.94
C ILE A 504 -37.68 -1.72 -1.19
N ASP A 505 -38.16 -1.69 0.05
CA ASP A 505 -38.36 -0.48 0.85
C ASP A 505 -37.32 -0.28 1.97
N THR A 506 -36.46 -1.27 2.20
CA THR A 506 -35.39 -1.24 3.20
C THR A 506 -34.01 -1.58 2.61
N PRO A 507 -32.92 -1.02 3.18
CA PRO A 507 -31.56 -1.45 2.82
C PRO A 507 -31.38 -2.96 2.97
N ALA A 508 -31.95 -3.54 4.04
CA ALA A 508 -31.83 -4.96 4.35
C ALA A 508 -32.40 -5.83 3.22
N LYS A 509 -33.64 -5.58 2.78
CA LYS A 509 -34.23 -6.27 1.63
C LYS A 509 -33.41 -6.09 0.36
N CYS A 510 -32.86 -4.90 0.13
CA CYS A 510 -32.04 -4.64 -1.05
C CYS A 510 -30.76 -5.48 -1.06
N HIS A 511 -30.04 -5.52 0.06
CA HIS A 511 -28.83 -6.33 0.15
C HIS A 511 -29.12 -7.84 0.22
N GLN A 512 -30.28 -8.28 0.72
CA GLN A 512 -30.72 -9.68 0.58
C GLN A 512 -30.87 -10.06 -0.90
N VAL A 513 -31.39 -9.16 -1.74
CA VAL A 513 -31.45 -9.36 -3.20
C VAL A 513 -30.03 -9.38 -3.78
N ALA A 514 -29.16 -8.43 -3.39
CA ALA A 514 -27.77 -8.39 -3.86
C ALA A 514 -27.02 -9.70 -3.59
N GLU A 515 -27.21 -10.30 -2.41
CA GLU A 515 -26.59 -11.57 -2.02
C GLU A 515 -27.04 -12.77 -2.86
N GLN A 516 -28.11 -12.64 -3.65
CA GLN A 516 -28.50 -13.68 -4.60
C GLN A 516 -27.71 -13.63 -5.91
N PHE A 517 -26.99 -12.54 -6.22
CA PHE A 517 -26.18 -12.43 -7.43
C PHE A 517 -24.84 -13.14 -7.27
N GLU A 518 -24.40 -13.82 -8.32
CA GLU A 518 -23.24 -14.73 -8.28
C GLU A 518 -22.01 -14.20 -9.03
N THR A 519 -22.21 -13.22 -9.90
CA THR A 519 -21.19 -12.62 -10.77
C THR A 519 -20.86 -11.19 -10.32
N ASN A 520 -20.03 -10.49 -11.09
CA ASN A 520 -19.75 -9.05 -10.89
C ASN A 520 -21.01 -8.17 -10.94
N SER A 521 -22.15 -8.69 -11.40
CA SER A 521 -23.47 -8.06 -11.30
C SER A 521 -23.84 -7.62 -9.88
N VAL A 522 -23.31 -8.29 -8.84
CA VAL A 522 -23.53 -7.93 -7.43
C VAL A 522 -23.13 -6.48 -7.14
N SER A 523 -22.08 -5.98 -7.80
CA SER A 523 -21.57 -4.62 -7.60
C SER A 523 -22.60 -3.55 -7.98
N GLY A 524 -23.32 -3.75 -9.09
CA GLY A 524 -24.35 -2.83 -9.57
C GLY A 524 -25.55 -2.76 -8.64
N ILE A 525 -25.98 -3.91 -8.10
CA ILE A 525 -27.07 -3.96 -7.12
C ILE A 525 -26.62 -3.34 -5.79
N ASP A 526 -25.43 -3.67 -5.30
CA ASP A 526 -24.90 -3.11 -4.06
C ASP A 526 -24.79 -1.58 -4.14
N TRP A 527 -24.33 -1.05 -5.27
CA TRP A 527 -24.32 0.39 -5.53
C TRP A 527 -25.72 1.00 -5.55
N ASN A 528 -26.69 0.36 -6.21
CA ASN A 528 -28.08 0.81 -6.20
C ASN A 528 -28.62 0.84 -4.76
N CYS A 529 -28.41 -0.21 -3.97
CA CYS A 529 -28.85 -0.26 -2.58
C CYS A 529 -28.29 0.90 -1.75
N LEU A 530 -26.99 1.17 -1.86
CA LEU A 530 -26.34 2.25 -1.12
C LEU A 530 -26.80 3.64 -1.57
N THR A 531 -27.07 3.83 -2.85
CA THR A 531 -27.50 5.14 -3.40
C THR A 531 -28.98 5.42 -3.13
N ARG A 532 -29.84 4.42 -3.32
CA ARG A 532 -31.28 4.51 -3.04
C ARG A 532 -31.59 4.76 -1.57
N PHE A 533 -30.86 4.11 -0.67
CA PHE A 533 -31.06 4.24 0.77
C PHE A 533 -30.02 5.14 1.45
N ASN A 534 -29.59 6.19 0.76
CA ASN A 534 -28.46 7.03 1.21
C ASN A 534 -28.62 7.63 2.63
N SER A 535 -29.85 7.92 3.06
CA SER A 535 -30.15 8.48 4.37
C SER A 535 -30.14 7.45 5.50
N LYS A 536 -30.09 6.15 5.15
CA LYS A 536 -30.08 5.01 6.08
C LYS A 536 -28.79 4.19 5.96
N ILE A 537 -27.73 4.75 5.37
CA ILE A 537 -26.43 4.08 5.26
C ILE A 537 -25.83 3.93 6.67
N HIS A 538 -25.21 2.79 6.90
CA HIS A 538 -24.39 2.51 8.08
C HIS A 538 -23.14 1.70 7.67
N LEU A 539 -22.14 1.64 8.54
CA LEU A 539 -20.83 1.08 8.20
C LEU A 539 -20.90 -0.41 7.84
N GLY A 540 -21.72 -1.22 8.52
CA GLY A 540 -21.88 -2.64 8.24
C GLY A 540 -22.41 -2.92 6.83
N ALA A 541 -23.38 -2.14 6.34
CA ALA A 541 -23.84 -2.25 4.95
C ALA A 541 -22.74 -1.86 3.96
N CYS A 542 -21.98 -0.80 4.27
CA CYS A 542 -20.85 -0.35 3.47
C CYS A 542 -19.76 -1.41 3.32
N LEU A 543 -19.30 -1.97 4.44
CA LEU A 543 -18.25 -3.00 4.44
C LEU A 543 -18.74 -4.27 3.75
N ALA A 544 -19.95 -4.74 4.05
CA ALA A 544 -20.52 -5.93 3.40
C ALA A 544 -20.63 -5.78 1.88
N SER A 545 -21.05 -4.60 1.41
CA SER A 545 -21.15 -4.29 -0.03
C SER A 545 -19.78 -4.21 -0.69
N ALA A 546 -18.82 -3.53 -0.05
CA ALA A 546 -17.47 -3.41 -0.57
C ALA A 546 -16.76 -4.77 -0.61
N ASP A 547 -16.92 -5.60 0.42
CA ASP A 547 -16.22 -6.87 0.55
C ASP A 547 -16.71 -7.93 -0.45
N ARG A 548 -18.00 -7.89 -0.84
CA ARG A 548 -18.54 -8.73 -1.93
C ARG A 548 -18.00 -8.37 -3.30
N ASN A 549 -17.54 -7.13 -3.49
CA ASN A 549 -16.98 -6.71 -4.75
C ASN A 549 -15.55 -7.27 -4.91
N GLN A 550 -15.33 -8.08 -5.94
CA GLN A 550 -14.02 -8.67 -6.21
C GLN A 550 -13.05 -7.66 -6.83
N ASP A 551 -13.58 -6.70 -7.60
CA ASP A 551 -12.79 -5.66 -8.23
C ASP A 551 -12.31 -4.64 -7.18
N PRO A 552 -10.99 -4.47 -6.98
CA PRO A 552 -10.46 -3.59 -5.94
C PRO A 552 -10.89 -2.12 -6.09
N GLU A 553 -11.03 -1.63 -7.33
CA GLU A 553 -11.39 -0.24 -7.61
C GLU A 553 -12.84 0.04 -7.24
N ASN A 554 -13.78 -0.75 -7.77
CA ASN A 554 -15.19 -0.62 -7.42
C ASN A 554 -15.44 -0.90 -5.92
N SER A 555 -14.69 -1.82 -5.33
CA SER A 555 -14.72 -2.10 -3.88
C SER A 555 -14.34 -0.84 -3.07
N ASP A 556 -13.28 -0.15 -3.45
CA ASP A 556 -12.85 1.08 -2.80
C ASP A 556 -13.75 2.29 -3.10
N ASP A 557 -14.37 2.35 -4.28
CA ASP A 557 -15.36 3.38 -4.62
C ASP A 557 -16.59 3.30 -3.71
N ILE A 558 -17.05 2.07 -3.41
CA ILE A 558 -18.10 1.84 -2.41
C ILE A 558 -17.66 2.38 -1.05
N ARG A 559 -16.41 2.10 -0.62
CA ARG A 559 -15.88 2.61 0.64
C ARG A 559 -15.79 4.13 0.65
N TRP A 560 -15.38 4.76 -0.46
CA TRP A 560 -15.33 6.22 -0.59
C TRP A 560 -16.70 6.87 -0.51
N TYR A 561 -17.67 6.30 -1.23
CA TYR A 561 -19.06 6.74 -1.16
C TYR A 561 -19.57 6.69 0.28
N CYS A 562 -19.36 5.56 0.95
CA CYS A 562 -19.73 5.35 2.34
C CYS A 562 -19.03 6.31 3.32
N TRP A 563 -17.72 6.50 3.18
CA TRP A 563 -16.96 7.47 3.96
C TRP A 563 -17.61 8.86 3.85
N SER A 564 -17.86 9.32 2.61
CA SER A 564 -18.43 10.65 2.36
C SER A 564 -19.83 10.80 2.95
N LYS A 565 -20.71 9.80 2.78
CA LYS A 565 -22.09 9.87 3.31
C LYS A 565 -22.12 9.84 4.83
N LEU A 566 -21.39 8.92 5.45
CA LEU A 566 -21.33 8.81 6.91
C LEU A 566 -20.66 10.04 7.55
N GLN A 567 -19.64 10.60 6.91
CA GLN A 567 -19.01 11.85 7.35
C GLN A 567 -20.00 13.02 7.29
N ASN A 568 -20.69 13.22 6.15
CA ASN A 568 -21.67 14.30 5.99
C ASN A 568 -22.84 14.21 6.99
N GLN A 569 -23.16 13.00 7.44
CA GLN A 569 -24.20 12.74 8.43
C GLN A 569 -23.70 12.88 9.88
N ASN A 570 -22.42 13.21 10.12
CA ASN A 570 -21.76 13.17 11.43
C ASN A 570 -21.90 11.81 12.12
N GLN A 571 -21.89 10.75 11.32
CA GLN A 571 -22.16 9.38 11.76
C GLN A 571 -20.88 8.53 11.80
N LEU A 572 -19.77 9.02 11.27
CA LEU A 572 -18.51 8.29 11.23
C LEU A 572 -17.61 8.69 12.39
N SER A 573 -17.43 7.80 13.38
CA SER A 573 -16.39 8.01 14.39
C SER A 573 -14.99 7.87 13.78
N ARG A 574 -13.96 8.43 14.41
CA ARG A 574 -12.57 8.28 13.95
C ARG A 574 -12.16 6.81 13.86
N SER A 575 -12.53 5.97 14.83
CA SER A 575 -12.26 4.52 14.79
C SER A 575 -12.91 3.85 13.58
N GLU A 576 -14.20 4.11 13.35
CA GLU A 576 -14.94 3.58 12.20
C GLU A 576 -14.34 4.04 10.86
N CYS A 577 -13.95 5.32 10.77
CA CYS A 577 -13.26 5.85 9.59
C CYS A 577 -11.97 5.10 9.30
N LEU A 578 -11.14 4.88 10.33
CA LEU A 578 -9.88 4.18 10.18
C LEU A 578 -10.07 2.68 9.90
N ALA A 579 -11.16 2.08 10.37
CA ALA A 579 -11.50 0.71 10.01
C ALA A 579 -11.82 0.63 8.51
N LEU A 580 -12.64 1.56 8.03
CA LEU A 580 -12.93 1.72 6.61
C LEU A 580 -11.66 1.98 5.79
N ALA A 581 -10.79 2.90 6.23
CA ALA A 581 -9.51 3.18 5.57
C ALA A 581 -8.60 1.95 5.52
N SER A 582 -8.50 1.18 6.60
CA SER A 582 -7.70 -0.05 6.64
C SER A 582 -8.22 -1.17 5.75
N SER A 583 -9.50 -1.11 5.36
CA SER A 583 -10.13 -2.07 4.44
C SER A 583 -9.97 -1.69 2.96
N MET A 584 -9.43 -0.50 2.65
CA MET A 584 -9.13 -0.10 1.28
C MET A 584 -8.10 -1.04 0.65
N ARG A 585 -8.37 -1.52 -0.56
CA ARG A 585 -7.53 -2.49 -1.27
C ARG A 585 -6.44 -1.81 -2.10
N ILE A 586 -6.68 -0.59 -2.58
CA ILE A 586 -5.69 0.20 -3.33
C ILE A 586 -4.88 1.05 -2.34
N GLN A 587 -3.55 0.94 -2.40
CA GLN A 587 -2.65 1.60 -1.45
C GLN A 587 -2.88 3.11 -1.37
N GLY A 588 -2.96 3.82 -2.49
CA GLY A 588 -3.17 5.26 -2.40
C GLY A 588 -4.60 5.66 -1.97
N ASN A 589 -5.62 4.82 -2.22
CA ASN A 589 -6.94 5.01 -1.59
C ASN A 589 -6.84 4.88 -0.08
N ARG A 590 -6.08 3.89 0.43
CA ARG A 590 -5.79 3.74 1.85
C ARG A 590 -5.08 4.97 2.44
N PHE A 591 -4.08 5.52 1.74
CA PHE A 591 -3.38 6.74 2.16
C PHE A 591 -4.33 7.93 2.28
N LYS A 592 -5.10 8.18 1.21
CA LYS A 592 -6.06 9.27 1.17
C LYS A 592 -7.16 9.09 2.25
N ALA A 593 -7.62 7.87 2.48
CA ALA A 593 -8.62 7.56 3.49
C ALA A 593 -8.08 7.81 4.90
N ASN A 594 -6.88 7.33 5.21
CA ASN A 594 -6.20 7.61 6.47
C ASN A 594 -6.01 9.11 6.69
N TRP A 595 -5.53 9.84 5.67
CA TRP A 595 -5.36 11.29 5.75
C TRP A 595 -6.68 12.00 6.09
N ASN A 596 -7.77 11.61 5.43
CA ASN A 596 -9.10 12.14 5.70
C ASN A 596 -9.55 11.83 7.13
N CYS A 597 -9.33 10.61 7.63
CA CYS A 597 -9.68 10.24 9.00
C CYS A 597 -8.88 11.02 10.06
N MET A 598 -7.64 11.39 9.75
CA MET A 598 -6.75 12.10 10.67
C MET A 598 -6.95 13.63 10.65
N ASN A 599 -7.36 14.19 9.51
CA ASN A 599 -7.39 15.64 9.30
C ASN A 599 -8.79 16.23 9.10
N ARG A 600 -9.82 15.41 8.86
CA ARG A 600 -11.21 15.87 8.60
C ARG A 600 -12.25 15.38 9.60
N LEU A 601 -11.89 14.47 10.51
CA LEU A 601 -12.69 13.98 11.63
C LEU A 601 -11.92 14.24 12.92
#